data_AF-A0A4Q0YL97-F1
#
_entry.id   AF-A0A4Q0YL97-F1
#
_cell.length_a   1.000
_cell.length_b   1.000
_cell.length_c   1.000
_cell.angle_alpha   90.00
_cell.angle_beta   90.00
_cell.angle_gamma   90.00
#
_symmetry.space_group_name_H-M   'P 1'
#
loop_
_entity.id
_entity.type
_entity.pdbx_description
1 polymer ?
#
loop_
_entity_poly.entity_id
_entity_poly.type
_entity_poly.pdbx_seq_one_letter_code
_entity_poly.pdbx_strand_id
1 'polypeptide(L)'
;MTKKRDTVTYELKKGNKVVYVGTTNNPDRRAKEHKSDGKDFSKMEITSRKMTEDGAMKKEADRLKTYRKNHKNKNPQYNKDNDG
;
A
#
# COMPACT_ATOMS: atom_id res chain seq x y z
N MET A 1 -9.02 -20.04 15.46
CA MET A 1 -9.57 -19.48 14.22
C MET A 1 -8.44 -19.30 13.22
N THR A 2 -8.48 -19.95 12.06
CA THR A 2 -7.45 -19.80 11.02
C THR A 2 -7.57 -18.39 10.42
N LYS A 3 -6.53 -17.56 10.55
CA LYS A 3 -6.50 -16.23 9.94
C LYS A 3 -6.65 -16.38 8.42
N LYS A 4 -7.64 -15.71 7.83
CA LYS A 4 -7.90 -15.75 6.38
C LYS A 4 -6.70 -15.16 5.64
N ARG A 5 -6.34 -15.77 4.51
CA ARG A 5 -5.22 -15.37 3.64
C ARG A 5 -5.76 -14.71 2.37
N ASP A 6 -6.44 -13.59 2.53
CA ASP A 6 -7.11 -12.84 1.48
C ASP A 6 -6.58 -11.41 1.31
N THR A 7 -5.72 -10.94 2.21
CA THR A 7 -5.14 -9.60 2.17
C THR A 7 -3.87 -9.56 1.32
N VAL A 8 -3.73 -8.50 0.51
CA VAL A 8 -2.55 -8.21 -0.30
C VAL A 8 -1.99 -6.84 0.04
N THR A 9 -0.70 -6.63 -0.18
CA THR A 9 -0.06 -5.31 -0.18
C THR A 9 -0.06 -4.75 -1.59
N TYR A 10 -0.25 -3.44 -1.70
CA TYR A 10 -0.23 -2.73 -2.97
C TYR A 10 0.48 -1.38 -2.86
N GLU A 11 0.87 -0.87 -4.02
CA GLU A 11 1.43 0.46 -4.20
C GLU A 11 0.57 1.25 -5.17
N LEU A 12 0.28 2.50 -4.86
CA LEU A 12 -0.19 3.45 -5.87
C LEU A 12 1.03 4.16 -6.45
N LYS A 13 1.09 4.20 -7.78
CA LYS A 13 2.18 4.84 -8.52
C LYS A 13 1.63 5.95 -9.40
N LYS A 14 2.30 7.10 -9.38
CA LYS A 14 2.13 8.20 -10.33
C LYS A 14 3.38 8.23 -11.21
N GLY A 15 3.26 7.73 -12.45
CA GLY A 15 4.43 7.40 -13.28
C GLY A 15 5.36 6.39 -12.56
N ASN A 16 6.64 6.75 -12.42
CA ASN A 16 7.65 5.92 -11.74
C ASN A 16 7.72 6.14 -10.22
N LYS A 17 6.91 7.04 -9.66
CA LYS A 17 6.95 7.39 -8.23
C LYS A 17 5.87 6.66 -7.45
N VAL A 18 6.24 6.00 -6.36
CA VAL A 18 5.29 5.46 -5.37
C VAL A 18 4.72 6.62 -4.57
N VAL A 19 3.40 6.79 -4.63
CA VAL A 19 2.67 7.85 -3.93
C VAL A 19 1.88 7.33 -2.74
N TYR A 20 1.61 6.01 -2.68
CA TYR A 20 0.97 5.37 -1.54
C TYR A 20 1.39 3.89 -1.44
N VAL A 21 1.48 3.37 -0.23
CA VAL A 21 1.63 1.94 0.09
C VAL A 21 0.49 1.59 1.03
N GLY A 22 -0.17 0.46 0.78
CA GLY A 22 -1.34 0.04 1.54
C GLY A 22 -1.56 -1.46 1.54
N THR A 23 -2.50 -1.91 2.36
CA THR A 23 -3.04 -3.27 2.35
C THR A 23 -4.53 -3.30 2.05
N THR A 24 -4.99 -4.36 1.39
CA THR A 24 -6.41 -4.54 1.08
C THR A 24 -6.73 -6.00 0.79
N ASN A 25 -7.96 -6.42 1.07
CA ASN A 25 -8.53 -7.69 0.61
C ASN A 25 -9.25 -7.57 -0.74
N ASN A 26 -9.51 -6.34 -1.21
CA ASN A 26 -10.24 -6.08 -2.45
C ASN A 26 -9.60 -4.89 -3.21
N PRO A 27 -8.60 -5.16 -4.07
CA PRO A 27 -7.89 -4.14 -4.83
C PRO A 27 -8.79 -3.27 -5.70
N ASP A 28 -9.75 -3.87 -6.41
CA ASP A 28 -10.61 -3.16 -7.35
C ASP A 28 -11.49 -2.13 -6.64
N ARG A 29 -12.09 -2.52 -5.51
CA ARG A 29 -12.87 -1.59 -4.67
C ARG A 29 -11.97 -0.49 -4.12
N ARG A 30 -10.81 -0.86 -3.57
CA ARG A 30 -9.87 0.08 -2.94
C ARG A 30 -9.31 1.10 -3.93
N ALA A 31 -9.05 0.69 -5.18
CA ALA A 31 -8.61 1.60 -6.23
C ALA A 31 -9.67 2.65 -6.57
N LYS A 32 -10.96 2.26 -6.62
CA LYS A 32 -12.06 3.20 -6.84
C LYS A 32 -12.23 4.18 -5.69
N GLU A 33 -12.14 3.70 -4.45
CA GLU A 33 -12.13 4.55 -3.25
C GLU A 33 -11.02 5.59 -3.33
N HIS A 34 -9.78 5.20 -3.63
CA HIS A 34 -8.67 6.15 -3.76
C HIS A 34 -8.89 7.19 -4.88
N LYS A 35 -9.49 6.80 -6.00
CA LYS A 35 -9.85 7.76 -7.08
C LYS A 35 -10.93 8.73 -6.60
N SER A 36 -11.94 8.23 -5.88
CA SER A 36 -13.02 9.04 -5.31
C SER A 36 -12.52 10.00 -4.24
N ASP A 37 -11.51 9.59 -3.46
CA ASP A 37 -10.84 10.42 -2.45
C ASP A 37 -9.94 11.51 -3.06
N GLY A 38 -9.85 11.57 -4.40
CA GLY A 38 -9.04 12.56 -5.11
C GLY A 38 -7.54 12.25 -5.11
N LYS A 39 -7.13 11.00 -4.86
CA LYS A 39 -5.71 10.62 -4.97
C LYS A 39 -5.31 10.55 -6.44
N ASP A 40 -4.22 11.24 -6.76
CA ASP A 40 -3.66 11.24 -8.10
C ASP A 40 -2.63 10.11 -8.24
N PHE A 41 -3.03 9.05 -8.96
CA PHE A 41 -2.18 7.93 -9.30
C PHE A 41 -2.50 7.40 -10.70
N SER A 42 -1.47 6.93 -11.40
CA SER A 42 -1.57 6.35 -12.74
C SER A 42 -1.99 4.88 -12.69
N LYS A 43 -1.47 4.13 -11.72
CA LYS A 43 -1.80 2.71 -11.53
C LYS A 43 -1.69 2.27 -10.07
N MET A 44 -2.45 1.23 -9.73
CA MET A 44 -2.28 0.43 -8.53
C MET A 44 -1.54 -0.85 -8.89
N GLU A 45 -0.48 -1.19 -8.16
CA GLU A 45 0.34 -2.39 -8.40
C GLU A 45 0.34 -3.26 -7.15
N ILE A 46 -0.05 -4.53 -7.30
CA ILE A 46 -0.03 -5.49 -6.21
C ILE A 46 1.40 -6.00 -6.01
N THR A 47 1.95 -5.82 -4.81
CA THR A 47 3.35 -6.15 -4.48
C THR A 47 3.51 -7.45 -3.71
N SER A 48 2.40 -8.11 -3.34
CA SER A 48 2.45 -9.39 -2.65
C SER A 48 1.40 -10.40 -3.13
N ARG A 49 1.66 -11.67 -2.82
CA ARG A 49 0.63 -12.71 -2.84
C ARG A 49 -0.36 -12.49 -1.70
N LYS A 50 -1.54 -13.13 -1.78
CA LYS A 50 -2.54 -13.12 -0.71
C LYS A 50 -1.97 -13.74 0.57
N MET A 51 -2.17 -13.07 1.70
CA MET A 51 -1.65 -13.45 3.01
C MET A 51 -2.59 -13.01 4.13
N THR A 52 -2.23 -13.33 5.37
CA THR A 52 -2.98 -12.88 6.53
C THR A 52 -2.85 -11.37 6.70
N GLU A 53 -3.85 -10.74 7.32
CA GLU A 53 -3.83 -9.31 7.62
C GLU A 53 -2.57 -8.88 8.38
N ASP A 54 -2.16 -9.61 9.42
CA ASP A 54 -0.91 -9.29 10.15
C ASP A 54 0.34 -9.42 9.27
N GLY A 55 0.34 -10.38 8.34
CA GLY A 55 1.44 -10.55 7.41
C GLY A 55 1.52 -9.39 6.43
N ALA A 56 0.36 -8.95 5.96
CA ALA A 56 0.23 -7.81 5.06
C ALA A 56 0.67 -6.52 5.75
N MET A 57 0.23 -6.28 7.00
CA MET A 57 0.59 -5.12 7.81
C MET A 57 2.11 -5.06 8.08
N LYS A 58 2.73 -6.19 8.46
CA LYS A 58 4.19 -6.26 8.61
C LYS A 58 4.92 -5.91 7.32
N LYS A 59 4.42 -6.44 6.20
CA LYS A 59 5.03 -6.21 4.88
C LYS A 59 4.84 -4.77 4.39
N GLU A 60 3.72 -4.14 4.71
CA GLU A 60 3.47 -2.71 4.51
C GLU A 60 4.45 -1.86 5.31
N ALA A 61 4.61 -2.14 6.60
CA ALA A 61 5.56 -1.43 7.46
C ALA A 61 7.01 -1.57 6.95
N ASP A 62 7.43 -2.78 6.57
CA ASP A 62 8.76 -3.02 5.99
C ASP A 62 8.93 -2.27 4.66
N ARG A 63 7.87 -2.18 3.86
CA ARG A 63 7.89 -1.49 2.58
C ARG A 63 8.00 0.03 2.75
N LEU A 64 7.23 0.59 3.68
CA LEU A 64 7.31 2.01 4.07
C LEU A 64 8.69 2.34 4.64
N LYS A 65 9.24 1.49 5.51
CA LYS A 65 10.60 1.64 6.05
C LYS A 65 11.65 1.65 4.94
N THR A 66 11.52 0.76 3.95
CA THR A 66 12.41 0.72 2.79
C THR A 66 12.28 1.99 1.94
N TYR A 67 11.05 2.46 1.71
CA TYR A 67 10.82 3.71 0.99
C TYR A 67 11.47 4.90 1.71
N ARG A 68 11.24 5.04 3.03
CA ARG A 68 11.82 6.09 3.89
C ARG A 68 13.34 6.12 3.81
N LYS A 69 14.00 4.95 3.91
CA LYS A 69 15.47 4.85 3.78
C LYS A 69 15.99 5.48 2.49
N ASN A 70 15.28 5.29 1.38
CA ASN A 70 15.68 5.80 0.07
C ASN A 70 15.18 7.24 -0.20
N HIS A 71 14.24 7.76 0.59
CA HIS A 71 13.58 9.05 0.36
C HIS A 71 13.77 10.02 1.52
N LYS A 72 14.97 10.05 2.13
CA LYS A 72 15.31 10.98 3.22
C LYS A 72 14.33 10.93 4.39
N ASN A 73 13.92 9.71 4.76
CA ASN A 73 12.92 9.41 5.79
C ASN A 73 11.52 9.98 5.55
N LYS A 74 11.20 10.36 4.31
CA LYS A 74 9.86 10.85 3.95
C LYS A 74 8.93 9.69 3.61
N ASN A 75 7.65 9.88 3.94
CA ASN A 75 6.58 9.01 3.49
C ASN A 75 6.26 9.20 2.01
N PRO A 76 5.64 8.18 1.36
CA PRO A 76 4.89 8.40 0.14
C PRO A 76 3.86 9.52 0.32
N GLN A 77 3.57 10.24 -0.75
CA GLN A 77 2.79 11.49 -0.72
C GLN A 77 1.45 11.39 0.03
N TYR A 78 0.77 10.24 -0.05
CA TYR A 78 -0.55 10.04 0.55
C TYR A 78 -0.54 9.15 1.80
N ASN A 79 0.61 8.63 2.22
CA ASN A 79 0.74 7.94 3.50
C ASN A 79 0.97 8.99 4.59
N LYS A 80 -0.07 9.26 5.37
CA LYS A 80 -0.03 10.27 6.44
C LYS A 80 0.73 9.75 7.67
N ASP A 81 0.83 8.44 7.81
CA ASP A 81 1.20 7.79 9.06
C ASP A 81 2.47 6.94 8.89
N ASN A 82 3.03 6.46 9.99
CA ASN A 82 4.13 5.51 9.90
C ASN A 82 3.67 4.12 9.42
N ASP A 83 2.38 3.85 9.54
CA ASP A 83 1.74 2.54 9.37
C ASP A 83 0.78 2.45 8.18
N GLY A 84 0.50 3.55 7.46
CA GLY A 84 -0.46 3.54 6.35
C GLY A 84 -1.19 4.86 6.11
#